data_AF-A0A963LFV9-F1
#
_entry.id   AF-A0A963LFV9-F1
#
_cell.length_a   1.000
_cell.length_b   1.000
_cell.length_c   1.000
_cell.angle_alpha   90.00
_cell.angle_beta   90.00
_cell.angle_gamma   90.00
#
_symmetry.space_group_name_H-M   'P 1'
#
loop_
_entity.id
_entity.type
_entity.pdbx_description
1 polymer ?
#
loop_
_entity_poly.entity_id
_entity_poly.type
_entity_poly.pdbx_seq_one_letter_code
_entity_poly.pdbx_strand_id
1 'polypeptide(L)'
;MQLDARAVEVLSQVTTATLTTLLLKKGLRNVWLRGPRPIRTGQPRLVGRAFTLRFVPAREDLATPASWASPISTRAAIEDMPAGCIAVVDAMGVQDAGIFGDILCARMARRG
;
A
#
# COMPACT_ATOMS: atom_id res chain seq x y z
N MET A 1 0.80 3.39 16.68
CA MET A 1 1.75 4.51 16.72
C MET A 1 1.54 5.38 15.48
N GLN A 2 0.97 6.56 15.67
CA GLN A 2 0.65 7.50 14.59
C GLN A 2 1.94 8.13 14.03
N LEU A 3 1.96 8.47 12.74
CA LEU A 3 3.10 9.16 12.13
C LEU A 3 3.07 10.63 12.56
N ASP A 4 4.23 11.18 12.92
CA ASP A 4 4.35 12.59 13.28
C ASP A 4 3.97 13.50 12.09
N ALA A 5 3.09 14.47 12.33
CA ALA A 5 2.62 15.41 11.32
C ALA A 5 3.77 16.23 10.72
N ARG A 6 4.77 16.58 11.53
CA ARG A 6 5.95 17.31 11.04
C ARG A 6 6.78 16.45 10.09
N ALA A 7 6.96 15.16 10.41
CA ALA A 7 7.63 14.22 9.51
C ALA A 7 6.89 14.10 8.16
N VAL A 8 5.55 14.05 8.16
CA VAL A 8 4.74 14.01 6.93
C VAL A 8 4.95 15.26 6.09
N GLU A 9 4.88 16.45 6.70
CA GLU A 9 5.08 17.73 6.04
C GLU A 9 6.45 17.80 5.35
N VAL A 10 7.51 17.48 6.09
CA VAL A 10 8.89 17.51 5.58
C VAL A 10 9.08 16.50 4.46
N LEU A 11 8.70 15.24 4.67
CA LEU A 11 8.93 14.17 3.68
C LEU A 11 8.13 14.39 2.39
N SER A 12 6.96 15.04 2.46
CA SER A 12 6.14 15.35 1.28
C SER A 12 6.85 16.30 0.30
N GLN A 13 7.82 17.09 0.78
CA GLN A 13 8.61 18.02 -0.03
C GLN A 13 9.92 17.40 -0.57
N VAL A 14 10.28 16.18 -0.16
CA VAL A 14 11.55 15.54 -0.55
C VAL A 14 11.31 14.53 -1.67
N THR A 15 12.21 14.49 -2.66
CA THR A 15 12.11 13.51 -3.74
C THR A 15 12.48 12.09 -3.26
N THR A 16 11.88 11.07 -3.87
CA THR A 16 12.23 9.66 -3.59
C THR A 16 13.69 9.35 -3.93
N ALA A 17 14.28 10.03 -4.93
CA ALA A 17 15.70 9.91 -5.27
C ALA A 17 16.61 10.47 -4.16
N THR A 18 16.27 11.62 -3.59
CA THR A 18 16.97 12.20 -2.44
C THR A 18 16.89 11.27 -1.23
N LEU A 19 15.70 10.76 -0.90
CA LEU A 19 15.52 9.81 0.20
C LEU A 19 16.34 8.53 -0.01
N THR A 20 16.33 7.96 -1.21
CA THR A 20 17.13 6.79 -1.57
C THR A 20 18.62 7.03 -1.33
N THR A 21 19.14 8.20 -1.73
CA THR A 21 20.54 8.57 -1.51
C THR A 21 20.88 8.72 -0.03
N LEU A 22 19.98 9.32 0.76
CA LEU A 22 20.17 9.46 2.20
C LEU A 22 20.19 8.09 2.89
N LEU A 23 19.28 7.19 2.52
CA LEU A 23 19.23 5.82 3.05
C LEU A 23 20.46 5.01 2.64
N LEU A 24 20.96 5.19 1.41
CA LEU A 24 22.23 4.59 0.96
C LEU A 24 23.41 5.04 1.82
N LYS A 25 23.51 6.34 2.13
CA LYS A 25 24.55 6.87 3.05
C LYS A 25 24.42 6.29 4.47
N LYS A 26 23.25 5.80 4.85
CA LYS A 26 23.00 5.07 6.11
C LYS A 26 23.18 3.55 6.00
N GLY A 27 23.67 3.05 4.86
CA GLY A 27 23.94 1.62 4.64
C GLY A 27 22.79 0.82 4.06
N LEU A 28 21.64 1.44 3.78
CA LEU A 28 20.45 0.77 3.25
C LEU A 28 20.44 0.83 1.72
N ARG A 29 20.57 -0.32 1.06
CA ARG A 29 20.72 -0.41 -0.41
C ARG A 29 19.45 -0.81 -1.15
N ASN A 30 18.54 -1.56 -0.51
CA ASN A 30 17.30 -2.04 -1.12
C ASN A 30 16.10 -1.34 -0.46
N VAL A 31 15.78 -0.13 -0.94
CA VAL A 31 14.82 0.79 -0.28
C VAL A 31 13.71 1.30 -1.19
N TRP A 32 13.57 0.73 -2.40
CA TRP A 32 12.56 1.16 -3.36
C TRP A 32 11.86 -0.04 -3.99
N LEU A 33 10.58 0.14 -4.35
CA LEU A 33 9.76 -0.89 -4.98
C LEU A 33 9.91 -0.86 -6.50
N ARG A 34 10.31 -1.98 -7.08
CA ARG A 34 10.42 -2.18 -8.53
C ARG A 34 9.07 -2.57 -9.11
N GLY A 35 8.60 -1.85 -10.12
CA GLY A 35 7.37 -2.20 -10.85
C GLY A 35 6.22 -1.20 -10.69
N PRO A 36 5.82 -0.80 -9.46
CA PRO A 36 4.72 0.14 -9.26
C PRO A 36 4.96 1.48 -9.98
N ARG A 37 3.91 2.00 -10.63
CA ARG A 37 3.92 3.28 -11.34
C ARG A 37 2.66 4.08 -10.97
N PRO A 38 2.73 5.42 -10.94
CA PRO A 38 1.54 6.25 -10.79
C PRO A 38 0.52 5.95 -11.89
N ILE A 39 -0.76 5.88 -11.52
CA ILE A 39 -1.86 5.61 -12.46
C ILE A 39 -2.11 6.81 -13.39
N ARG A 40 -1.75 8.03 -12.95
CA ARG A 40 -1.82 9.25 -13.77
C ARG A 40 -0.64 10.18 -13.44
N THR A 41 -0.31 11.04 -14.38
CA THR A 41 0.69 12.10 -14.18
C THR A 41 0.18 13.14 -13.18
N GLY A 42 1.12 13.87 -12.55
CA GLY A 42 0.79 14.97 -11.64
C GLY A 42 0.17 14.55 -10.31
N GLN A 43 0.18 13.27 -9.94
CA GLN A 43 -0.17 12.86 -8.57
C GLN A 43 0.84 13.48 -7.57
N PRO A 44 0.36 14.02 -6.44
CA PRO A 44 1.25 14.54 -5.41
C PRO A 44 2.07 13.41 -4.79
N ARG A 45 3.18 13.77 -4.14
CA ARG A 45 3.91 12.81 -3.29
C ARG A 45 3.05 12.47 -2.08
N LEU A 46 2.97 11.18 -1.77
CA LEU A 46 2.23 10.68 -0.62
C LEU A 46 3.22 10.17 0.42
N VAL A 47 2.94 10.47 1.68
CA VAL A 47 3.71 10.01 2.84
C VAL A 47 2.73 9.44 3.85
N GLY A 48 3.00 8.21 4.28
CA GLY A 48 2.19 7.54 5.29
C GLY A 48 2.86 6.25 5.75
N ARG A 49 2.32 5.66 6.80
CA ARG A 49 2.81 4.35 7.28
C ARG A 49 2.35 3.26 6.33
N ALA A 50 3.23 2.32 6.01
CA ALA A 50 2.86 1.15 5.23
C ALA A 50 1.85 0.29 6.02
N PHE A 51 0.69 0.04 5.43
CA PHE A 51 -0.18 -1.07 5.79
C PHE A 51 0.05 -2.18 4.76
N THR A 52 0.60 -3.31 5.19
CA THR A 52 1.03 -4.36 4.26
C THR A 52 -0.06 -5.40 4.06
N LEU A 53 -0.35 -5.71 2.81
CA LEU A 53 -1.23 -6.81 2.41
C LEU A 53 -0.45 -7.75 1.48
N ARG A 54 -0.65 -9.06 1.62
CA ARG A 54 -0.02 -10.05 0.76
C ARG A 54 -1.07 -11.01 0.23
N PHE A 55 -1.14 -11.14 -1.09
CA PHE A 55 -1.88 -12.20 -1.74
C PHE A 55 -1.05 -13.49 -1.75
N VAL A 56 -1.76 -14.61 -1.68
CA VAL A 56 -1.18 -15.96 -1.78
C VAL A 56 -1.94 -16.73 -2.85
N PRO A 57 -1.36 -17.80 -3.43
CA PRO A 57 -2.07 -18.63 -4.39
C PRO A 57 -3.42 -19.09 -3.83
N ALA A 58 -4.46 -18.93 -4.65
CA ALA A 58 -5.81 -19.31 -4.26
C ALA A 58 -5.90 -20.83 -4.09
N ARG A 59 -6.64 -21.24 -3.07
CA ARG A 59 -7.05 -22.63 -2.85
C ARG A 59 -8.52 -22.72 -3.17
N GLU A 60 -8.90 -23.54 -4.15
CA GLU A 60 -10.29 -23.63 -4.61
C GLU A 60 -11.25 -24.03 -3.48
N ASP A 61 -10.79 -24.86 -2.55
CA ASP A 61 -11.56 -25.28 -1.38
C ASP A 61 -11.79 -24.15 -0.35
N LEU A 62 -10.98 -23.09 -0.38
CA LEU A 62 -11.07 -21.94 0.54
C LEU A 62 -11.58 -20.66 -0.13
N ALA A 63 -11.33 -20.48 -1.43
CA ALA A 63 -11.63 -19.29 -2.21
C ALA A 63 -13.11 -19.22 -2.66
N THR A 64 -14.03 -19.58 -1.76
CA THR A 64 -15.47 -19.48 -1.98
C THR A 64 -15.98 -18.07 -1.63
N PRO A 65 -17.20 -17.66 -2.02
CA PRO A 65 -17.76 -16.37 -1.64
C PRO A 65 -17.81 -16.12 -0.11
N ALA A 66 -17.88 -17.18 0.70
CA ALA A 66 -17.83 -17.08 2.16
C ALA A 66 -16.50 -16.48 2.67
N SER A 67 -15.40 -16.66 1.92
CA SER A 67 -14.08 -16.12 2.27
C SER A 67 -14.06 -14.58 2.35
N TRP A 68 -15.00 -13.90 1.70
CA TRP A 68 -15.08 -12.43 1.72
C TRP A 68 -15.46 -11.86 3.10
N ALA A 69 -16.03 -12.67 3.98
CA ALA A 69 -16.33 -12.31 5.37
C ALA A 69 -15.19 -12.70 6.32
N SER A 70 -14.12 -13.31 5.82
CA SER A 70 -12.98 -13.72 6.65
C SER A 70 -12.25 -12.51 7.25
N PRO A 71 -11.77 -12.59 8.51
CA PRO A 71 -10.93 -11.56 9.12
C PRO A 71 -9.65 -11.26 8.34
N ILE A 72 -9.16 -12.20 7.52
CA ILE A 72 -7.97 -12.03 6.68
C ILE A 72 -8.30 -11.65 5.22
N SER A 73 -9.55 -11.31 4.93
CA SER A 73 -9.98 -10.89 3.60
C SER A 73 -9.53 -9.46 3.27
N THR A 74 -9.52 -9.11 1.99
CA THR A 74 -9.25 -7.73 1.55
C THR A 74 -10.25 -6.73 2.13
N ARG A 75 -11.52 -7.13 2.34
CA ARG A 75 -12.53 -6.28 2.95
C ARG A 75 -12.20 -5.98 4.41
N ALA A 76 -11.90 -7.01 5.19
CA ALA A 76 -11.49 -6.85 6.59
C ALA A 76 -10.18 -6.04 6.70
N ALA A 77 -9.20 -6.29 5.83
CA ALA A 77 -7.96 -5.53 5.78
C ALA A 77 -8.21 -4.03 5.57
N ILE A 78 -9.14 -3.65 4.70
CA ILE A 78 -9.52 -2.25 4.51
C ILE A 78 -10.16 -1.66 5.76
N GLU A 79 -10.94 -2.43 6.52
CA GLU A 79 -11.51 -1.97 7.81
C GLU A 79 -10.47 -1.88 8.93
N ASP A 80 -9.32 -2.52 8.79
CA ASP A 80 -8.20 -2.43 9.74
C ASP A 80 -7.20 -1.30 9.40
N MET A 81 -7.24 -0.74 8.19
CA MET A 81 -6.35 0.33 7.75
C MET A 81 -6.46 1.59 8.63
N PRO A 82 -5.39 2.06 9.29
CA PRO A 82 -5.44 3.35 9.98
C PRO A 82 -5.54 4.50 8.97
N ALA A 83 -6.20 5.60 9.35
CA ALA A 83 -6.22 6.82 8.53
C ALA A 83 -4.78 7.32 8.28
N GLY A 84 -4.52 7.74 7.05
CA GLY A 84 -3.24 8.22 6.55
C GLY A 84 -2.23 7.12 6.24
N CYS A 85 -2.63 5.84 6.27
CA CYS A 85 -1.74 4.76 5.85
C CYS A 85 -1.61 4.68 4.32
N ILE A 86 -0.53 4.06 3.86
CA ILE A 86 -0.32 3.70 2.46
C ILE A 86 -0.43 2.19 2.35
N ALA A 87 -1.40 1.70 1.59
CA ALA A 87 -1.50 0.29 1.28
C ALA A 87 -0.31 -0.14 0.42
N VAL A 88 0.52 -1.04 0.94
CA VAL A 88 1.65 -1.64 0.24
C VAL A 88 1.33 -3.11 0.03
N VAL A 89 1.02 -3.47 -1.21
CA VAL A 89 0.47 -4.79 -1.53
C VAL A 89 1.44 -5.62 -2.36
N ASP A 90 1.69 -6.83 -1.89
CA ASP A 90 2.36 -7.87 -2.68
C ASP A 90 1.30 -8.75 -3.37
N ALA A 91 1.22 -8.62 -4.69
CA ALA A 91 0.36 -9.42 -5.56
C ALA A 91 1.15 -10.53 -6.29
N MET A 92 2.30 -10.94 -5.75
CA MET A 92 3.20 -11.94 -6.33
C MET A 92 3.72 -11.61 -7.74
N GLY A 93 3.60 -10.36 -8.18
CA GLY A 93 3.92 -9.95 -9.54
C GLY A 93 2.91 -10.42 -10.61
N VAL A 94 1.76 -10.97 -10.20
CA VAL A 94 0.67 -11.38 -11.09
C VAL A 94 0.03 -10.15 -11.73
N GLN A 95 -0.09 -10.13 -13.06
CA GLN A 95 -0.57 -8.96 -13.83
C GLN A 95 -1.93 -9.18 -14.51
N ASP A 96 -2.44 -10.41 -14.52
CA ASP A 96 -3.72 -10.81 -15.12
C ASP A 96 -4.88 -10.87 -14.09
N ALA A 97 -4.61 -10.52 -12.83
CA ALA A 97 -5.60 -10.46 -11.75
C ALA A 97 -5.62 -9.08 -11.08
N GLY A 98 -6.82 -8.53 -10.88
CA GLY A 98 -7.03 -7.27 -10.16
C GLY A 98 -7.17 -7.48 -8.65
N ILE A 99 -6.32 -6.82 -7.85
CA ILE A 99 -6.37 -6.89 -6.39
C ILE A 99 -7.28 -5.83 -5.75
N PHE A 100 -7.52 -4.72 -6.45
CA PHE A 100 -8.42 -3.65 -6.03
C PHE A 100 -9.24 -3.14 -7.22
N GLY A 101 -10.54 -2.96 -6.98
CA GLY A 101 -11.46 -2.27 -7.87
C GLY A 101 -11.97 -0.97 -7.27
N ASP A 102 -12.86 -0.30 -7.98
CA ASP A 102 -13.52 0.94 -7.58
C ASP A 102 -14.22 0.85 -6.22
N ILE A 103 -14.93 -0.24 -5.92
CA ILE A 103 -15.65 -0.42 -4.64
C ILE A 103 -14.69 -0.39 -3.45
N LEU A 104 -13.59 -1.14 -3.55
CA LEU A 104 -12.61 -1.25 -2.47
C LEU A 104 -11.83 0.06 -2.32
N CYS A 105 -11.40 0.66 -3.43
CA CYS A 105 -10.73 1.96 -3.43
C CYS A 105 -11.64 3.08 -2.89
N ALA A 106 -12.94 3.08 -3.20
CA ALA A 106 -13.90 4.03 -2.66
C ALA A 106 -14.07 3.87 -1.16
N ARG A 107 -14.07 2.62 -0.65
CA ARG A 107 -14.10 2.36 0.79
C ARG A 107 -12.83 2.87 1.47
N MET A 108 -11.65 2.62 0.91
CA MET A 108 -10.38 3.16 1.40
C MET A 108 -10.42 4.69 1.45
N ALA A 109 -10.88 5.36 0.39
CA ALA A 109 -11.01 6.82 0.36
C ALA A 109 -11.96 7.37 1.43
N ARG A 110 -13.02 6.64 1.79
CA ARG A 110 -13.93 7.01 2.88
C ARG A 110 -13.30 6.85 4.27
N ARG A 111 -12.34 5.94 4.42
CA ARG A 111 -11.63 5.69 5.68
C ARG A 111 -10.49 6.68 5.93
N GLY A 112 -9.97 7.29 4.85
CA GLY A 112 -8.87 8.24 4.88
C GLY A 112 -7.53 7.56 5.07
#